data_AF-A0A1H4MW74-F1
#
_entry.id   AF-A0A1H4MW74-F1
#
_cell.length_a   1.000
_cell.length_b   1.000
_cell.length_c   1.000
_cell.angle_alpha   90.00
_cell.angle_beta   90.00
_cell.angle_gamma   90.00
#
_symmetry.space_group_name_H-M   'P 1'
#
loop_
_entity.id
_entity.type
_entity.pdbx_description
1 polymer ?
#
loop_
_entity_poly.entity_id
_entity_poly.type
_entity_poly.pdbx_seq_one_letter_code
_entity_poly.pdbx_strand_id
1 'polypeptide(L)'
;MANPASSGIRGLEIVTNGQDNAAHWQSMMAMTGTARLDAVRPLRTRQTMAMARNIRTNFAFYPPEGEGGAWHATLQTLERALREGFPDPAIGHRRSGIHEMTVLDFEIEPAPDVWVNGTAAITEPDYAYITLTDVTADEAGAFAIWLRDSFVPAPHLVRFASSLAMANGEDTPSPLPAGGSREDISGLLRRHLGTFDH
;
A
#
# COMPACT_ATOMS: atom_id res chain seq x y z
N MET A 1 -24.02 -34.50 42.97
CA MET A 1 -23.15 -34.40 41.78
C MET A 1 -24.00 -33.83 40.66
N ALA A 2 -23.90 -32.51 40.43
CA ALA A 2 -24.60 -31.80 39.36
C ALA A 2 -23.74 -30.58 38.99
N ASN A 3 -23.42 -30.46 37.71
CA ASN A 3 -22.55 -29.46 37.11
C ASN A 3 -23.33 -28.17 36.82
N PRO A 4 -22.90 -26.98 37.30
CA PRO A 4 -23.45 -25.70 36.87
C PRO A 4 -22.55 -25.06 35.80
N ALA A 5 -22.93 -25.17 34.53
CA ALA A 5 -22.26 -24.44 33.45
C ALA A 5 -23.30 -23.90 32.46
N SER A 6 -23.78 -22.68 32.73
CA SER A 6 -24.48 -21.85 31.74
C SER A 6 -24.41 -20.39 32.20
N SER A 7 -23.19 -19.83 32.27
CA SER A 7 -23.01 -18.37 32.25
C SER A 7 -23.08 -17.92 30.81
N GLY A 8 -24.03 -17.02 30.52
CA GLY A 8 -24.19 -16.42 29.21
C GLY A 8 -22.97 -15.60 28.81
N ILE A 9 -22.49 -15.84 27.59
CA ILE A 9 -21.58 -14.92 26.90
C ILE A 9 -22.47 -14.00 26.06
N ARG A 10 -22.72 -12.80 26.58
CA ARG A 10 -23.25 -11.66 25.82
C ARG A 10 -22.07 -10.78 25.42
N GLY A 11 -22.03 -10.41 24.13
CA GLY A 11 -21.35 -9.22 23.63
C GLY A 11 -19.86 -9.39 23.29
N LEU A 12 -19.57 -9.83 22.06
CA LEU A 12 -18.40 -9.33 21.34
C LEU A 12 -18.91 -8.54 20.14
N GLU A 13 -19.18 -7.25 20.36
CA GLU A 13 -18.95 -6.26 19.33
C GLU A 13 -17.44 -6.09 19.25
N ILE A 14 -16.82 -6.75 18.27
CA ILE A 14 -15.46 -6.39 17.86
C ILE A 14 -15.65 -5.19 16.93
N VAL A 15 -15.64 -4.00 17.53
CA VAL A 15 -15.32 -2.77 16.81
C VAL A 15 -13.80 -2.68 16.85
N THR A 16 -13.11 -3.17 15.82
CA THR A 16 -11.70 -2.82 15.60
C THR A 16 -11.68 -1.37 15.16
N ASN A 17 -11.43 -0.52 16.15
CA ASN A 17 -11.39 0.93 16.11
C ASN A 17 -10.11 1.37 15.38
N GLY A 18 -10.17 2.30 14.43
CA GLY A 18 -9.03 2.67 13.58
C GLY A 18 -7.82 3.34 14.27
N GLN A 19 -7.80 3.41 15.61
CA GLN A 19 -6.56 3.61 16.37
C GLN A 19 -5.50 2.52 16.12
N ASP A 20 -5.92 1.27 15.88
CA ASP A 20 -5.00 0.18 15.57
C ASP A 20 -4.32 0.42 14.21
N ASN A 21 -5.04 1.01 13.25
CA ASN A 21 -4.50 1.31 11.92
C ASN A 21 -3.42 2.40 11.99
N ALA A 22 -3.56 3.42 12.84
CA ALA A 22 -2.56 4.48 12.99
C ALA A 22 -1.25 3.99 13.64
N ALA A 23 -1.34 3.20 14.71
CA ALA A 23 -0.17 2.61 15.37
C ALA A 23 0.53 1.58 14.46
N HIS A 24 -0.28 0.79 13.75
CA HIS A 24 0.20 -0.11 12.71
C HIS A 24 0.91 0.66 11.58
N TRP A 25 0.35 1.80 11.16
CA TRP A 25 0.92 2.63 10.10
C TRP A 25 2.22 3.32 10.51
N GLN A 26 2.33 3.79 11.75
CA GLN A 26 3.60 4.28 12.30
C GLN A 26 4.69 3.19 12.30
N SER A 27 4.31 1.97 12.67
CA SER A 27 5.20 0.80 12.61
C SER A 27 5.59 0.50 11.16
N MET A 28 4.65 0.61 10.22
CA MET A 28 4.88 0.42 8.78
C MET A 28 5.79 1.48 8.16
N MET A 29 5.62 2.76 8.50
CA MET A 29 6.54 3.81 8.06
C MET A 29 7.93 3.62 8.65
N ALA A 30 8.03 3.15 9.89
CA ALA A 30 9.31 2.80 10.50
C ALA A 30 9.95 1.56 9.84
N MET A 31 9.17 0.62 9.30
CA MET A 31 9.67 -0.51 8.48
C MET A 31 10.08 -0.11 7.08
N THR A 32 9.43 0.93 6.56
CA THR A 32 9.79 1.62 5.32
C THR A 32 10.95 2.58 5.64
N GLY A 33 12.01 2.04 6.25
CA GLY A 33 13.23 2.77 6.53
C GLY A 33 13.72 3.42 5.25
N THR A 34 14.32 4.60 5.36
CA THR A 34 14.89 5.39 4.26
C THR A 34 15.79 4.50 3.40
N ALA A 35 15.21 3.82 2.41
CA ALA A 35 15.92 3.05 1.43
C ALA A 35 16.52 4.09 0.48
N ARG A 36 17.62 4.69 0.93
CA ARG A 36 18.60 5.27 0.05
C ARG A 36 19.25 4.08 -0.65
N LEU A 37 18.61 3.61 -1.71
CA LEU A 37 19.34 2.92 -2.77
C LEU A 37 20.32 3.98 -3.29
N ASP A 38 21.55 3.96 -2.79
CA ASP A 38 22.62 4.83 -3.27
C ASP A 38 22.94 4.45 -4.73
N ALA A 39 22.19 5.04 -5.64
CA ALA A 39 22.54 5.18 -7.04
C ALA A 39 22.44 6.67 -7.40
N VAL A 40 23.58 7.34 -7.41
CA VAL A 40 23.74 8.70 -7.93
C VAL A 40 23.29 8.72 -9.39
N ARG A 41 22.10 9.28 -9.67
CA ARG A 41 21.73 9.75 -11.01
C ARG A 41 21.08 11.14 -10.95
N PRO A 42 21.40 12.03 -11.91
CA PRO A 42 21.17 13.46 -11.76
C PRO A 42 19.69 13.83 -11.89
N LEU A 43 19.23 14.68 -10.96
CA LEU A 43 17.97 15.41 -10.98
C LEU A 43 17.82 16.16 -12.32
N ARG A 44 16.91 15.70 -13.18
CA ARG A 44 16.58 16.36 -14.45
C ARG A 44 15.37 17.27 -14.24
N THR A 45 15.62 18.57 -14.20
CA THR A 45 14.61 19.63 -14.09
C THR A 45 13.66 19.64 -15.29
N ARG A 46 12.35 19.56 -15.08
CA ARG A 46 11.29 20.12 -15.97
C ARG A 46 10.08 20.48 -15.12
N GLN A 47 9.82 21.77 -14.89
CA GLN A 47 9.14 22.75 -15.75
C GLN A 47 7.66 22.88 -15.36
N THR A 48 7.39 23.96 -14.63
CA THR A 48 6.11 24.34 -14.05
C THR A 48 5.16 24.90 -15.12
N MET A 49 3.97 24.32 -15.25
CA MET A 49 2.82 24.92 -15.93
C MET A 49 1.57 24.61 -15.10
N ALA A 50 1.07 25.58 -14.33
CA ALA A 50 -0.21 25.59 -13.60
C ALA A 50 -0.88 24.21 -13.34
N MET A 51 -0.27 23.37 -12.50
CA MET A 51 -0.75 22.02 -12.22
C MET A 51 -1.53 21.95 -10.91
N ALA A 52 -2.59 21.14 -10.88
CA ALA A 52 -3.08 20.57 -9.62
C ALA A 52 -1.86 20.14 -8.78
N ARG A 53 -1.80 20.56 -7.51
CA ARG A 53 -0.60 20.38 -6.67
C ARG A 53 -0.14 18.93 -6.76
N ASN A 54 1.09 18.74 -7.23
CA ASN A 54 1.67 17.42 -7.37
C ASN A 54 2.22 16.95 -6.01
N ILE A 55 1.29 16.70 -5.08
CA ILE A 55 1.58 16.30 -3.71
C ILE A 55 2.29 14.94 -3.77
N ARG A 56 3.50 14.87 -3.21
CA ARG A 56 4.21 13.61 -2.99
C ARG A 56 3.96 13.13 -1.56
N THR A 57 3.63 11.85 -1.43
CA THR A 57 3.17 11.24 -0.19
C THR A 57 3.45 9.75 -0.25
N ASN A 58 3.34 9.05 0.88
CA ASN A 58 3.36 7.60 0.86
C ASN A 58 1.94 7.10 0.59
N PHE A 59 1.81 6.09 -0.26
CA PHE A 59 0.56 5.36 -0.48
C PHE A 59 0.73 3.94 0.00
N ALA A 60 -0.25 3.41 0.71
CA ALA A 60 -0.29 2.02 1.13
C ALA A 60 -1.48 1.32 0.50
N PHE A 61 -1.27 0.08 0.08
CA PHE A 61 -2.26 -0.80 -0.55
C PHE A 61 -2.46 -2.04 0.30
N TYR A 62 -3.73 -2.41 0.47
CA TYR A 62 -4.16 -3.48 1.36
C TYR A 62 -5.18 -4.39 0.68
N PRO A 63 -5.29 -5.66 1.10
CA PRO A 63 -6.45 -6.50 0.89
C PRO A 63 -7.75 -5.87 1.46
N PRO A 64 -8.92 -6.47 1.17
CA PRO A 64 -10.16 -6.12 1.83
C PRO A 64 -10.06 -6.26 3.36
N GLU A 65 -10.83 -5.44 4.05
CA GLU A 65 -10.87 -5.41 5.50
C GLU A 65 -11.45 -6.72 6.05
N GLY A 66 -10.81 -7.28 7.07
CA GLY A 66 -11.16 -8.60 7.61
C GLY A 66 -10.72 -9.78 6.74
N GLU A 67 -10.12 -9.54 5.57
CA GLU A 67 -9.68 -10.59 4.63
C GLU A 67 -8.21 -10.38 4.22
N GLY A 68 -7.29 -10.32 5.18
CA GLY A 68 -5.86 -10.09 4.94
C GLY A 68 -5.19 -11.11 4.00
N GLY A 69 -5.78 -12.31 3.88
CA GLY A 69 -5.35 -13.35 2.94
C GLY A 69 -6.02 -13.32 1.56
N ALA A 70 -6.88 -12.34 1.25
CA ALA A 70 -7.67 -12.32 0.01
C ALA A 70 -6.83 -12.23 -1.27
N TRP A 71 -5.61 -11.70 -1.17
CA TRP A 71 -4.68 -11.69 -2.30
C TRP A 71 -4.13 -13.08 -2.63
N HIS A 72 -4.28 -14.05 -1.72
CA HIS A 72 -3.71 -15.41 -1.83
C HIS A 72 -2.24 -15.39 -2.27
N ALA A 73 -1.51 -14.41 -1.77
CA ALA A 73 -0.18 -14.07 -2.20
C ALA A 73 0.86 -14.40 -1.13
N THR A 74 2.09 -14.60 -1.60
CA THR A 74 3.31 -14.74 -0.80
C THR A 74 4.34 -13.74 -1.33
N LEU A 75 5.39 -13.42 -0.54
CA LEU A 75 6.49 -12.58 -1.02
C LEU A 75 7.12 -13.13 -2.32
N GLN A 76 7.25 -14.45 -2.43
CA GLN A 76 7.80 -15.10 -3.62
C GLN A 76 6.90 -14.93 -4.85
N THR A 77 5.58 -15.01 -4.67
CA THR A 77 4.65 -14.78 -5.78
C THR A 77 4.66 -13.33 -6.23
N LEU A 78 4.80 -12.37 -5.30
CA LEU A 78 4.93 -10.96 -5.62
C LEU A 78 6.25 -10.66 -6.34
N GLU A 79 7.37 -11.18 -5.85
CA GLU A 79 8.69 -11.06 -6.49
C GLU A 79 8.66 -11.55 -7.94
N ARG A 80 8.07 -12.73 -8.16
CA ARG A 80 7.90 -13.29 -9.50
C ARG A 80 7.04 -12.37 -10.37
N ALA A 81 5.90 -11.91 -9.87
CA ALA A 81 5.01 -11.01 -10.61
C ALA A 81 5.70 -9.69 -10.98
N LEU A 82 6.53 -9.13 -10.08
CA LEU A 82 7.30 -7.92 -10.36
C LEU A 82 8.33 -8.14 -11.47
N ARG A 83 9.04 -9.27 -11.45
CA ARG A 83 10.01 -9.65 -12.51
C ARG A 83 9.37 -9.93 -13.86
N GLU A 84 8.15 -10.45 -13.87
CA GLU A 84 7.41 -10.71 -15.10
C GLU A 84 6.72 -9.45 -15.64
N GLY A 85 6.29 -8.55 -14.74
CA GLY A 85 5.50 -7.37 -15.07
C GLY A 85 6.32 -6.13 -15.46
N PHE A 86 7.56 -6.02 -15.00
CA PHE A 86 8.39 -4.82 -15.21
C PHE A 86 9.76 -5.16 -15.82
N PRO A 87 10.29 -4.31 -16.70
CA PRO A 87 11.65 -4.46 -17.21
C PRO A 87 12.66 -4.09 -16.11
N ASP A 88 13.61 -4.98 -15.84
CA ASP A 88 14.75 -4.75 -14.93
C ASP A 88 14.38 -4.20 -13.53
N PRO A 89 13.48 -4.86 -12.77
CA PRO A 89 13.12 -4.40 -11.43
C PRO A 89 14.29 -4.60 -10.46
N ALA A 90 14.61 -3.58 -9.67
CA ALA A 90 15.52 -3.76 -8.53
C ALA A 90 14.72 -4.33 -7.36
N ILE A 91 15.12 -5.50 -6.84
CA ILE A 91 14.41 -6.17 -5.74
C ILE A 91 15.41 -6.55 -4.65
N GLY A 92 15.09 -6.21 -3.41
CA GLY A 92 15.86 -6.53 -2.21
C GLY A 92 15.00 -7.19 -1.14
N HIS A 93 15.60 -8.08 -0.34
CA HIS A 93 14.96 -8.64 0.83
C HIS A 93 15.61 -8.08 2.09
N ARG A 94 14.81 -7.56 3.00
CA ARG A 94 15.27 -7.03 4.29
C ARG A 94 14.51 -7.70 5.42
N ARG A 95 15.21 -8.02 6.52
CA ARG A 95 14.55 -8.41 7.77
C ARG A 95 14.19 -7.14 8.54
N SER A 96 12.90 -6.93 8.78
CA SER A 96 12.42 -5.82 9.59
C SER A 96 12.82 -6.05 11.05
N GLY A 97 13.54 -5.08 11.63
CA GLY A 97 13.94 -5.12 13.05
C GLY A 97 12.79 -4.87 14.02
N ILE A 98 11.63 -4.41 13.54
CA ILE A 98 10.50 -4.02 14.39
C ILE A 98 9.57 -5.21 14.64
N HIS A 99 9.35 -6.08 13.65
CA HIS A 99 8.40 -7.18 13.72
C HIS A 99 9.01 -8.55 13.38
N GLU A 100 10.35 -8.66 13.34
CA GLU A 100 11.12 -9.84 12.93
C GLU A 100 10.67 -10.49 11.59
N MET A 101 9.91 -9.78 10.76
CA MET A 101 9.38 -10.26 9.50
C MET A 101 10.32 -9.95 8.33
N THR A 102 10.26 -10.77 7.28
CA THR A 102 10.93 -10.46 6.01
C THR A 102 10.04 -9.51 5.22
N VAL A 103 10.61 -8.43 4.71
CA VAL A 103 9.97 -7.51 3.77
C VAL A 103 10.71 -7.56 2.44
N LEU A 104 9.97 -7.28 1.37
CA LEU A 104 10.51 -7.16 0.02
C LEU A 104 10.50 -5.68 -0.35
N ASP A 105 11.67 -5.12 -0.60
CA ASP A 105 11.82 -3.78 -1.17
C ASP A 105 11.96 -3.90 -2.68
N PHE A 106 11.33 -2.99 -3.41
CA PHE A 106 11.40 -2.96 -4.86
C PHE A 106 11.48 -1.54 -5.41
N GLU A 107 12.15 -1.39 -6.53
CA GLU A 107 12.11 -0.23 -7.40
C GLU A 107 11.73 -0.70 -8.80
N ILE A 108 10.69 -0.10 -9.37
CA ILE A 108 10.12 -0.49 -10.66
C ILE A 108 9.72 0.73 -11.49
N GLU A 109 9.63 0.55 -12.79
CA GLU A 109 9.15 1.56 -13.74
C GLU A 109 7.74 1.21 -14.25
N PRO A 110 6.65 1.58 -13.53
CA PRO A 110 5.30 1.18 -13.91
C PRO A 110 4.74 1.90 -15.15
N ALA A 111 5.40 2.96 -15.60
CA ALA A 111 5.13 3.62 -16.87
C ALA A 111 6.43 4.27 -17.38
N PRO A 112 6.55 4.57 -18.69
CA PRO A 112 7.76 5.17 -19.24
C PRO A 112 8.18 6.44 -18.48
N ASP A 113 9.44 6.49 -18.06
CA ASP A 113 10.06 7.55 -17.27
C ASP A 113 9.43 7.77 -15.88
N VAL A 114 8.65 6.82 -15.37
CA VAL A 114 8.00 6.88 -14.05
C VAL A 114 8.55 5.77 -13.18
N TRP A 115 9.26 6.15 -12.12
CA TRP A 115 9.87 5.21 -11.17
C TRP A 115 9.16 5.27 -9.82
N VAL A 116 8.88 4.11 -9.24
CA VAL A 116 8.32 4.01 -7.89
C VAL A 116 9.17 3.10 -7.02
N ASN A 117 9.37 3.53 -5.79
CA ASN A 117 9.98 2.74 -4.74
C ASN A 117 8.88 2.22 -3.82
N GLY A 118 8.99 0.95 -3.43
CA GLY A 118 8.02 0.35 -2.53
C GLY A 118 8.59 -0.74 -1.63
N THR A 119 7.85 -1.01 -0.57
CA THR A 119 8.11 -2.09 0.38
C THR A 119 6.83 -2.90 0.55
N ALA A 120 6.94 -4.20 0.36
CA ALA A 120 5.87 -5.17 0.59
C ALA A 120 6.17 -6.01 1.83
N ALA A 121 5.16 -6.28 2.63
CA ALA A 121 5.20 -7.37 3.59
C ALA A 121 3.97 -8.24 3.39
N ILE A 122 4.20 -9.54 3.29
CA ILE A 122 3.15 -10.54 3.19
C ILE A 122 3.49 -11.63 4.19
N THR A 123 2.71 -11.66 5.27
CA THR A 123 2.76 -12.64 6.35
C THR A 123 1.53 -13.52 6.23
N GLU A 124 1.74 -14.75 5.77
CA GLU A 124 0.69 -15.75 5.75
C GLU A 124 0.28 -16.12 7.18
N PRO A 125 -1.01 -16.39 7.44
CA PRO A 125 -2.16 -16.27 6.53
C PRO A 125 -2.88 -14.90 6.62
N ASP A 126 -2.47 -14.01 7.51
CA ASP A 126 -3.36 -12.97 8.05
C ASP A 126 -3.09 -11.56 7.54
N TYR A 127 -1.96 -11.32 6.84
CA TYR A 127 -1.51 -9.94 6.66
C TYR A 127 -0.71 -9.69 5.38
N ALA A 128 -1.21 -8.84 4.49
CA ALA A 128 -0.49 -8.35 3.32
C ALA A 128 -0.62 -6.84 3.18
N TYR A 129 0.47 -6.14 2.87
CA TYR A 129 0.43 -4.75 2.44
C TYR A 129 1.59 -4.42 1.51
N ILE A 130 1.38 -3.39 0.69
CA ILE A 130 2.42 -2.80 -0.15
C ILE A 130 2.39 -1.29 0.06
N THR A 131 3.52 -0.70 0.40
CA THR A 131 3.68 0.75 0.55
C THR A 131 4.57 1.28 -0.55
N LEU A 132 4.14 2.35 -1.21
CA LEU A 132 4.97 3.17 -2.09
C LEU A 132 5.45 4.42 -1.34
N THR A 133 6.71 4.79 -1.51
CA THR A 133 7.35 5.91 -0.82
C THR A 133 7.55 7.11 -1.72
N ASP A 134 7.24 8.29 -1.17
CA ASP A 134 7.47 9.58 -1.83
C ASP A 134 6.98 9.57 -3.28
N VAL A 135 5.71 9.21 -3.51
CA VAL A 135 5.12 9.14 -4.85
C VAL A 135 3.97 10.14 -5.01
N THR A 136 3.74 10.54 -6.25
CA THR A 136 2.55 11.31 -6.64
C THR A 136 1.36 10.37 -6.85
N ALA A 137 0.15 10.93 -6.93
CA ALA A 137 -1.05 10.19 -7.30
C ALA A 137 -0.97 9.55 -8.71
N ASP A 138 -0.16 10.11 -9.62
CA ASP A 138 -0.03 9.62 -10.99
C ASP A 138 0.92 8.43 -11.09
N GLU A 139 1.97 8.46 -10.27
CA GLU A 139 2.93 7.38 -10.07
C GLU A 139 2.26 6.22 -9.31
N ALA A 140 1.60 6.51 -8.19
CA ALA A 140 0.85 5.53 -7.42
C ALA A 140 -0.30 4.89 -8.23
N GLY A 141 -0.99 5.67 -9.07
CA GLY A 141 -2.06 5.16 -9.92
C GLY A 141 -1.58 4.17 -10.98
N ALA A 142 -0.39 4.37 -11.54
CA ALA A 142 0.21 3.43 -12.48
C ALA A 142 0.47 2.06 -11.81
N PHE A 143 1.04 2.09 -10.59
CA PHE A 143 1.23 0.88 -9.80
C PHE A 143 -0.09 0.23 -9.39
N ALA A 144 -1.07 1.02 -8.93
CA ALA A 144 -2.36 0.51 -8.48
C ALA A 144 -3.11 -0.25 -9.57
N ILE A 145 -2.99 0.19 -10.83
CA ILE A 145 -3.56 -0.53 -11.97
C ILE A 145 -2.86 -1.87 -12.19
N TRP A 146 -1.53 -1.90 -12.20
CA TRP A 146 -0.82 -3.17 -12.33
C TRP A 146 -1.16 -4.13 -11.18
N LEU A 147 -1.24 -3.61 -9.94
CA LEU A 147 -1.63 -4.39 -8.78
C LEU A 147 -3.03 -5.00 -8.97
N ARG A 148 -4.01 -4.18 -9.33
CA ARG A 148 -5.39 -4.59 -9.57
C ARG A 148 -5.54 -5.56 -10.74
N ASP A 149 -4.91 -5.29 -11.88
CA ASP A 149 -5.21 -5.98 -13.14
C ASP A 149 -4.31 -7.20 -13.38
N SER A 150 -3.10 -7.21 -12.82
CA SER A 150 -2.11 -8.25 -13.06
C SER A 150 -1.83 -9.13 -11.84
N PHE A 151 -1.76 -8.54 -10.65
CA PHE A 151 -1.38 -9.28 -9.44
C PHE A 151 -2.61 -9.85 -8.70
N VAL A 152 -3.64 -9.04 -8.50
CA VAL A 152 -4.89 -9.44 -7.82
C VAL A 152 -6.13 -9.14 -8.68
N PRO A 153 -6.30 -9.85 -9.82
CA PRO A 153 -7.28 -9.55 -10.88
C PRO A 153 -8.76 -9.73 -10.51
N ALA A 154 -9.11 -9.79 -9.22
CA ALA A 154 -10.49 -9.87 -8.78
C ALA A 154 -11.03 -8.48 -8.36
N PRO A 155 -12.32 -8.22 -8.63
CA PRO A 155 -12.93 -6.93 -8.31
C PRO A 155 -12.86 -6.66 -6.81
N HIS A 156 -12.60 -5.40 -6.44
CA HIS A 156 -12.64 -4.90 -5.06
C HIS A 156 -11.62 -5.52 -4.09
N LEU A 157 -10.54 -6.13 -4.59
CA LEU A 157 -9.49 -6.71 -3.74
C LEU A 157 -8.44 -5.72 -3.24
N VAL A 158 -8.44 -4.49 -3.75
CA VAL A 158 -7.42 -3.49 -3.37
C VAL A 158 -8.10 -2.34 -2.64
N ARG A 159 -7.62 -2.04 -1.43
CA ARG A 159 -7.88 -0.80 -0.70
C ARG A 159 -6.60 0.01 -0.65
N PHE A 160 -6.72 1.33 -0.51
CA PHE A 160 -5.57 2.22 -0.42
C PHE A 160 -5.75 3.26 0.70
N ALA A 161 -4.64 3.73 1.25
CA ALA A 161 -4.59 4.89 2.13
C ALA A 161 -3.34 5.73 1.82
N SER A 162 -3.30 6.97 2.29
CA SER A 162 -2.13 7.84 2.15
C SER A 162 -1.62 8.34 3.49
N SER A 163 -0.31 8.62 3.58
CA SER A 163 0.27 9.25 4.77
C SER A 163 -0.39 10.58 5.11
N LEU A 164 -0.79 11.33 4.08
CA LEU A 164 -1.47 12.61 4.26
C LEU A 164 -2.85 12.43 4.91
N ALA A 165 -3.63 11.46 4.46
CA ALA A 165 -4.94 11.15 5.06
C ALA A 165 -4.80 10.74 6.53
N MET A 166 -3.85 9.84 6.83
CA MET A 166 -3.63 9.37 8.20
C MET A 166 -3.09 10.45 9.13
N ALA A 167 -2.21 11.33 8.65
CA ALA A 167 -1.75 12.48 9.42
C ALA A 167 -2.91 13.43 9.79
N ASN A 168 -4.00 13.41 9.02
CA ASN A 168 -5.23 14.15 9.28
C ASN A 168 -6.29 13.32 10.03
N GLY A 169 -5.93 12.14 10.56
CA GLY A 169 -6.80 11.28 11.37
C GLY A 169 -7.72 10.36 10.58
N GLU A 170 -7.59 10.27 9.25
CA GLU A 170 -8.30 9.29 8.45
C GLU A 170 -7.61 7.93 8.56
N ASP A 171 -8.25 6.99 9.25
CA ASP A 171 -7.71 5.68 9.57
C ASP A 171 -8.31 4.55 8.74
N THR A 172 -9.28 4.85 7.87
CA THR A 172 -10.03 3.85 7.09
C THR A 172 -9.55 3.84 5.63
N PRO A 173 -8.88 2.76 5.16
CA PRO A 173 -8.47 2.64 3.76
C PRO A 173 -9.67 2.68 2.80
N SER A 174 -9.57 3.47 1.74
CA SER A 174 -10.60 3.58 0.71
C SER A 174 -10.50 2.44 -0.31
N PRO A 175 -11.62 1.89 -0.83
CA PRO A 175 -11.58 0.87 -1.86
C PRO A 175 -11.09 1.43 -3.20
N LEU A 176 -10.27 0.65 -3.91
CA LEU A 176 -9.93 0.90 -5.30
C LEU A 176 -11.08 0.40 -6.20
N PRO A 177 -11.51 1.17 -7.20
CA PRO A 177 -12.52 0.74 -8.15
C PRO A 177 -12.11 -0.54 -8.89
N ALA A 178 -13.08 -1.45 -9.11
CA ALA A 178 -12.88 -2.71 -9.80
C ALA A 178 -12.48 -2.57 -11.29
N GLY A 179 -12.59 -1.37 -11.85
CA GLY A 179 -12.19 -1.03 -13.21
C GLY A 179 -11.92 0.47 -13.34
N GLY A 180 -11.55 0.91 -14.53
CA GLY A 180 -11.20 2.31 -14.82
C GLY A 180 -9.77 2.44 -15.34
N SER A 181 -9.55 3.49 -16.14
CA SER A 181 -8.26 3.79 -16.76
C SER A 181 -7.26 4.35 -15.75
N ARG A 182 -6.02 4.54 -16.19
CA ARG A 182 -4.98 5.22 -15.40
C ARG A 182 -5.42 6.60 -14.94
N GLU A 183 -6.05 7.34 -15.83
CA GLU A 183 -6.56 8.68 -15.55
C GLU A 183 -7.67 8.66 -14.50
N ASP A 184 -8.55 7.65 -14.53
CA ASP A 184 -9.61 7.48 -13.55
C ASP A 184 -9.04 7.20 -12.15
N ILE A 185 -8.10 6.25 -12.06
CA ILE A 185 -7.46 5.85 -10.81
C ILE A 185 -6.58 6.98 -10.26
N SER A 186 -5.72 7.58 -11.08
CA SER A 186 -4.92 8.73 -10.67
C SER A 186 -5.79 9.92 -10.26
N GLY A 187 -6.89 10.17 -10.96
CA GLY A 187 -7.88 11.19 -10.59
C GLY A 187 -8.53 10.91 -9.23
N LEU A 188 -8.85 9.65 -8.92
CA LEU A 188 -9.32 9.23 -7.60
C LEU A 188 -8.28 9.49 -6.52
N LEU A 189 -7.03 9.07 -6.73
CA LEU A 189 -5.95 9.28 -5.76
C LEU A 189 -5.69 10.78 -5.52
N ARG A 190 -5.71 11.61 -6.57
CA ARG A 190 -5.60 13.08 -6.43
C ARG A 190 -6.75 13.68 -5.62
N ARG A 191 -7.99 13.26 -5.87
CA ARG A 191 -9.16 13.73 -5.10
C ARG A 191 -9.07 13.32 -3.63
N HIS A 192 -8.59 12.11 -3.36
CA HIS A 192 -8.31 11.65 -2.00
C HIS A 192 -7.31 12.58 -1.31
N LEU A 193 -6.17 12.88 -1.93
CA LEU A 193 -5.19 13.83 -1.35
C LEU A 193 -5.75 15.24 -1.17
N GLY A 194 -6.52 15.75 -2.14
CA GLY A 194 -7.12 17.08 -2.08
C GLY A 194 -8.15 17.24 -0.95
N THR A 195 -8.63 16.16 -0.35
CA THR A 195 -9.51 16.21 0.83
C THR A 195 -8.72 16.57 2.10
N PHE A 196 -7.40 16.38 2.09
CA PHE A 196 -6.52 16.52 3.26
C PHE A 196 -5.39 17.56 3.05
N ASP A 197 -5.33 18.20 1.89
CA ASP A 197 -4.43 19.33 1.59
C ASP A 197 -5.09 20.64 2.08
N HIS A 198 -4.86 20.98 3.36
CA HIS A 198 -5.36 22.20 4.01
C HIS A 198 -4.22 23.15 4.37
#